data_AF-A0A0F9EY72-F1
#
_entry.id   AF-A0A0F9EY72-F1
#
_cell.length_a   1.000
_cell.length_b   1.000
_cell.length_c   1.000
_cell.angle_alpha   90.00
_cell.angle_beta   90.00
_cell.angle_gamma   90.00
#
_symmetry.space_group_name_H-M   'P 1'
#
loop_
_entity.id
_entity.type
_entity.pdbx_description
1 polymer ?
#
loop_
_entity_poly.entity_id
_entity_poly.type
_entity_poly.pdbx_seq_one_letter_code
_entity_poly.pdbx_strand_id
1 'polypeptide(L)'
;ALATCFPQAVDIASNNYSFILVLGGVFGILPDTLDFKLAMFLEENDYIIDPASSEYLRDPRNMNSIDPQKVADKMAEAIDQAWETGKLIKLQLHTVQMGGDLYRHYEVSYDTVNNEAVVEIGPIVTMSQTPIEVPELEFKGERIGRAKTKCNILQTQSRASRIDIFNGPSFGYLKKGDEGVEIIFLPWHRQWSHSPFMGVAFGLLGWLIMSGVTGSLRSGAIYGLIIALGFISHIAADLTGFMGANLLWPFRKRRTEGFHFLKASNPVANFLMIWASGVLIVWNLNHYAPQPVFDLYWLEYFSLFLILPAALLIVLARKFGEKVKEKASKIRAEEEAAFGEEEFTADTR
;
A
#
# COMPACT_ATOMS: atom_id res chain seq x y z
N ALA A 1 -7.55 19.42 0.47
CA ALA A 1 -6.75 20.60 0.10
C ALA A 1 -7.11 21.14 -1.27
N LEU A 2 -7.03 20.35 -2.35
CA LEU A 2 -7.30 20.82 -3.71
C LEU A 2 -8.62 21.58 -3.87
N ALA A 3 -9.71 21.10 -3.26
CA ALA A 3 -11.01 21.74 -3.37
C ALA A 3 -11.03 23.19 -2.86
N THR A 4 -10.21 23.52 -1.85
CA THR A 4 -10.16 24.89 -1.31
C THR A 4 -9.40 25.85 -2.23
N CYS A 5 -8.64 25.36 -3.21
CA CYS A 5 -7.98 26.21 -4.20
C CYS A 5 -8.97 26.92 -5.14
N PHE A 6 -10.24 26.51 -5.14
CA PHE A 6 -11.30 27.09 -5.97
C PHE A 6 -12.11 28.10 -5.14
N PRO A 7 -11.98 29.42 -5.41
CA PRO A 7 -12.74 30.45 -4.71
C PRO A 7 -14.24 30.18 -4.72
N GLN A 8 -14.77 29.69 -5.85
CA GLN A 8 -16.20 29.37 -6.00
C GLN A 8 -16.63 28.24 -5.07
N ALA A 9 -15.78 27.24 -4.82
CA ALA A 9 -16.11 26.15 -3.90
C ALA A 9 -16.11 26.63 -2.45
N VAL A 10 -15.18 27.51 -2.07
CA VAL A 10 -15.14 28.13 -0.74
C VAL A 10 -16.35 29.04 -0.52
N ASP A 11 -16.69 29.86 -1.52
CA ASP A 11 -17.89 30.71 -1.50
C ASP A 11 -19.17 29.88 -1.35
N ILE A 12 -19.34 28.83 -2.15
CA ILE A 12 -20.51 27.91 -2.04
C ILE A 12 -20.56 27.25 -0.67
N ALA A 13 -19.42 26.84 -0.10
CA ALA A 13 -19.39 26.24 1.23
C ALA A 13 -19.79 27.24 2.33
N SER A 14 -19.30 28.48 2.25
CA SER A 14 -19.55 29.52 3.24
C SER A 14 -20.97 30.09 3.15
N ASN A 15 -21.42 30.46 1.96
CA ASN A 15 -22.65 31.23 1.77
C ASN A 15 -23.89 30.35 1.55
N ASN A 16 -23.71 29.15 0.98
CA ASN A 16 -24.82 28.22 0.75
C ASN A 16 -24.83 27.04 1.74
N TYR A 17 -23.99 27.08 2.79
CA TYR A 17 -23.84 26.03 3.80
C TYR A 17 -23.65 24.63 3.19
N SER A 18 -22.92 24.57 2.08
CA SER A 18 -22.75 23.36 1.29
C SER A 18 -21.56 22.52 1.76
N PHE A 19 -21.70 21.20 1.64
CA PHE A 19 -20.62 20.23 1.87
C PHE A 19 -19.68 20.05 0.67
N ILE A 20 -19.63 21.00 -0.28
CA ILE A 20 -18.81 20.88 -1.50
C ILE A 20 -17.32 20.62 -1.21
N LEU A 21 -16.75 21.19 -0.14
CA LEU A 21 -15.36 20.93 0.24
C LEU A 21 -15.17 19.51 0.78
N VAL A 22 -16.14 19.01 1.56
CA VAL A 22 -16.16 17.64 2.08
C VAL A 22 -16.30 16.65 0.92
N LEU A 23 -17.10 16.98 -0.09
CA LEU A 23 -17.26 16.18 -1.30
C LEU A 23 -15.92 15.93 -2.01
N GLY A 24 -15.07 16.96 -2.11
CA GLY A 24 -13.71 16.79 -2.62
C GLY A 24 -12.87 15.81 -1.79
N GLY A 25 -13.04 15.79 -0.47
CA GLY A 25 -12.41 14.81 0.42
C GLY A 25 -12.95 13.39 0.25
N VAL A 26 -14.27 13.23 0.18
CA VAL A 26 -14.94 11.94 -0.07
C VAL A 26 -14.43 11.33 -1.37
N PHE A 27 -14.44 12.09 -2.46
CA PHE A 27 -13.95 11.60 -3.75
C PHE A 27 -12.44 11.45 -3.81
N GLY A 28 -11.69 12.14 -2.94
CA GLY A 28 -10.26 11.88 -2.76
C GLY A 28 -9.98 10.50 -2.15
N ILE A 29 -10.78 10.03 -1.20
CA ILE A 29 -10.58 8.71 -0.55
C ILE A 29 -11.29 7.57 -1.32
N LEU A 30 -12.21 7.92 -2.22
CA LEU A 30 -13.03 6.96 -2.93
C LEU A 30 -12.26 5.92 -3.76
N PRO A 31 -11.16 6.24 -4.48
CA PRO A 31 -10.43 5.23 -5.27
C PRO A 31 -10.01 4.01 -4.44
N ASP A 32 -9.33 4.25 -3.30
CA ASP A 32 -8.95 3.19 -2.37
C ASP A 32 -10.18 2.51 -1.76
N THR A 33 -11.23 3.28 -1.44
CA THR A 33 -12.46 2.71 -0.89
C THR A 33 -13.08 1.71 -1.85
N LEU A 34 -13.16 2.03 -3.15
CA LEU A 34 -13.66 1.13 -4.18
C LEU A 34 -12.80 -0.13 -4.29
N ASP A 35 -11.48 0.03 -4.17
CA ASP A 35 -10.57 -1.11 -4.22
C ASP A 35 -10.77 -2.05 -3.04
N PHE A 36 -10.62 -1.54 -1.81
CA PHE A 36 -10.66 -2.38 -0.60
C PHE A 36 -12.05 -2.84 -0.21
N LYS A 37 -13.12 -2.16 -0.66
CA LYS A 37 -14.52 -2.54 -0.34
C LYS A 37 -15.24 -3.24 -1.47
N LEU A 38 -14.75 -3.18 -2.71
CA LEU A 38 -15.38 -3.84 -3.85
C LEU A 38 -14.37 -4.65 -4.67
N ALA A 39 -13.33 -4.03 -5.23
CA ALA A 39 -12.46 -4.70 -6.20
C ALA A 39 -11.76 -5.93 -5.61
N MET A 40 -11.33 -5.85 -4.35
CA MET A 40 -10.72 -6.96 -3.62
C MET A 40 -11.66 -8.18 -3.51
N PHE A 41 -12.95 -7.97 -3.31
CA PHE A 41 -13.93 -9.06 -3.17
C PHE A 41 -14.42 -9.61 -4.51
N LEU A 42 -14.25 -8.83 -5.58
CA LEU A 42 -14.53 -9.25 -6.94
C LEU A 42 -13.31 -9.89 -7.61
N GLU A 43 -12.18 -10.00 -6.90
CA GLU A 43 -11.01 -10.69 -7.40
C GLU A 43 -11.20 -12.21 -7.34
N GLU A 44 -11.15 -12.82 -8.52
CA GLU A 44 -10.95 -14.26 -8.67
C GLU A 44 -9.44 -14.56 -8.66
N ASN A 45 -9.04 -15.54 -7.85
CA ASN A 45 -7.66 -16.03 -7.76
C ASN A 45 -7.58 -17.44 -8.35
N ASP A 46 -6.55 -17.71 -9.15
CA ASP A 46 -6.29 -19.03 -9.74
C ASP A 46 -5.76 -20.01 -8.68
N TYR A 47 -4.94 -19.50 -7.76
CA TYR A 47 -4.41 -20.23 -6.62
C TYR A 47 -4.78 -19.52 -5.32
N ILE A 48 -5.20 -20.32 -4.33
CA ILE A 48 -5.38 -19.88 -2.96
C ILE A 48 -4.54 -20.80 -2.08
N ILE A 49 -3.53 -20.24 -1.43
CA ILE A 49 -2.65 -20.99 -0.54
C ILE A 49 -3.02 -20.63 0.89
N ASP A 50 -3.54 -21.62 1.61
CA ASP A 50 -3.57 -21.62 3.06
C ASP A 50 -2.28 -22.32 3.54
N PRO A 51 -1.34 -21.60 4.17
CA PRO A 51 -0.08 -22.20 4.64
C PRO A 51 -0.31 -23.15 5.81
N ALA A 52 -1.46 -23.09 6.48
CA ALA A 52 -1.76 -23.97 7.59
C ALA A 52 -1.98 -25.40 7.08
N SER A 53 -1.17 -26.36 7.53
CA SER A 53 -1.36 -27.76 7.17
C SER A 53 -2.70 -28.30 7.67
N SER A 54 -3.16 -29.39 7.07
CA SER A 54 -4.34 -30.14 7.54
C SER A 54 -4.23 -30.64 9.00
N GLU A 55 -3.02 -30.66 9.56
CA GLU A 55 -2.79 -30.96 10.98
C GLU A 55 -3.15 -29.78 11.89
N TYR A 56 -2.98 -28.53 11.41
CA TYR A 56 -3.44 -27.33 12.11
C TYR A 56 -4.95 -27.36 12.37
N LEU A 57 -5.71 -27.76 11.35
CA LEU A 57 -7.17 -27.89 11.43
C LEU A 57 -7.61 -29.00 12.40
N ARG A 58 -6.71 -29.93 12.75
CA ARG A 58 -6.98 -31.06 13.65
C ARG A 58 -6.54 -30.80 15.09
N ASP A 59 -5.44 -30.08 15.29
CA ASP A 59 -5.03 -29.59 16.61
C ASP A 59 -4.50 -28.14 16.48
N PRO A 60 -5.28 -27.12 16.89
CA PRO A 60 -4.84 -25.73 16.90
C PRO A 60 -3.59 -25.45 17.73
N ARG A 61 -3.19 -26.40 18.61
CA ARG A 61 -1.95 -26.34 19.40
C ARG A 61 -0.74 -26.90 18.65
N ASN A 62 -0.94 -27.59 17.52
CA ASN A 62 0.13 -27.99 16.62
C ASN A 62 0.54 -26.81 15.73
N MET A 63 1.17 -25.84 16.37
CA MET A 63 1.46 -24.49 15.87
C MET A 63 2.70 -24.43 14.92
N ASN A 64 3.20 -25.61 14.51
CA ASN A 64 4.31 -25.83 13.56
C ASN A 64 3.83 -26.23 12.16
N SER A 65 2.56 -26.01 11.86
CA SER A 65 1.88 -26.54 10.68
C SER A 65 2.15 -25.82 9.36
N ILE A 66 3.06 -24.84 9.31
CA ILE A 66 3.44 -24.23 8.04
C ILE A 66 4.58 -25.02 7.40
N ASP A 67 4.36 -25.40 6.14
CA ASP A 67 5.38 -25.97 5.28
C ASP A 67 5.84 -24.89 4.28
N PRO A 68 6.95 -24.18 4.55
CA PRO A 68 7.39 -23.10 3.65
C PRO A 68 7.80 -23.64 2.27
N GLN A 69 8.23 -24.90 2.17
CA GLN A 69 8.58 -25.51 0.89
C GLN A 69 7.34 -25.68 0.02
N LYS A 70 6.22 -26.17 0.58
CA LYS A 70 4.94 -26.25 -0.17
C LYS A 70 4.47 -24.89 -0.67
N VAL A 71 4.63 -23.84 0.13
CA VAL A 71 4.26 -22.47 -0.29
C VAL A 71 5.17 -22.02 -1.44
N ALA A 72 6.50 -22.23 -1.32
CA ALA A 72 7.47 -21.90 -2.36
C ALA A 72 7.19 -22.66 -3.66
N ASP A 73 6.94 -23.96 -3.59
CA ASP A 73 6.63 -24.82 -4.74
C ASP A 73 5.39 -24.33 -5.47
N LYS A 74 4.33 -23.97 -4.74
CA LYS A 74 3.10 -23.44 -5.33
C LYS A 74 3.27 -22.05 -5.93
N MET A 75 4.10 -21.21 -5.34
CA MET A 75 4.48 -19.93 -5.95
C MET A 75 5.25 -20.17 -7.28
N ALA A 76 6.22 -21.09 -7.29
CA ALA A 76 6.96 -21.42 -8.50
C ALA A 76 6.06 -22.04 -9.58
N GLU A 77 5.12 -22.92 -9.21
CA GLU A 77 4.12 -23.49 -10.11
C GLU A 77 3.27 -22.39 -10.79
N ALA A 78 2.80 -21.41 -10.01
CA ALA A 78 2.01 -20.30 -10.54
C ALA A 78 2.82 -19.39 -11.49
N ILE A 79 4.10 -19.15 -11.18
CA ILE A 79 5.02 -18.41 -12.06
C ILE A 79 5.25 -19.17 -13.37
N ASP A 80 5.51 -20.47 -13.29
CA ASP A 80 5.74 -21.32 -14.46
C ASP A 80 4.49 -21.41 -15.33
N GLN A 81 3.30 -21.51 -14.73
CA GLN A 81 2.05 -21.48 -15.48
C GLN A 81 1.86 -20.14 -16.20
N ALA A 82 2.21 -19.01 -15.58
CA ALA A 82 2.16 -17.70 -16.23
C ALA A 82 3.11 -17.63 -17.43
N TRP A 83 4.32 -18.21 -17.29
CA TRP A 83 5.31 -18.29 -18.36
C TRP A 83 4.86 -19.15 -19.55
N GLU A 84 4.26 -20.30 -19.27
CA GLU A 84 3.81 -21.26 -20.27
C GLU A 84 2.55 -20.78 -21.00
N THR A 85 1.57 -20.27 -20.26
CA THR A 85 0.27 -19.87 -20.81
C THR A 85 0.24 -18.45 -21.35
N GLY A 86 1.14 -17.58 -20.89
CA GLY A 86 1.12 -16.14 -21.17
C GLY A 86 -0.06 -15.40 -20.53
N LYS A 87 -0.87 -16.06 -19.70
CA LYS A 87 -2.01 -15.45 -18.99
C LYS A 87 -1.52 -14.84 -17.66
N LEU A 88 -2.30 -13.89 -17.16
CA LEU A 88 -2.14 -13.42 -15.78
C LEU A 88 -2.60 -14.53 -14.84
N ILE A 89 -1.68 -15.09 -14.05
CA ILE A 89 -1.99 -16.05 -12.99
C ILE A 89 -1.98 -15.33 -11.66
N LYS A 90 -3.03 -15.49 -10.87
CA LYS A 90 -3.20 -14.83 -9.58
C LYS A 90 -3.16 -15.84 -8.44
N LEU A 91 -2.42 -15.49 -7.39
CA LEU A 91 -2.19 -16.32 -6.23
C LEU A 91 -2.43 -15.52 -4.96
N GLN A 92 -3.37 -15.98 -4.14
CA GLN A 92 -3.63 -15.45 -2.81
C GLN A 92 -2.81 -16.24 -1.77
N LEU A 93 -2.11 -15.52 -0.89
CA LEU A 93 -1.45 -16.08 0.28
C LEU A 93 -2.26 -15.73 1.52
N HIS A 94 -2.77 -16.73 2.24
CA HIS A 94 -3.48 -16.52 3.49
C HIS A 94 -2.53 -16.44 4.69
N THR A 95 -2.89 -15.63 5.67
CA THR A 95 -2.17 -15.61 6.95
C THR A 95 -2.45 -16.85 7.77
N VAL A 96 -1.52 -17.17 8.66
CA VAL A 96 -1.74 -18.21 9.67
C VAL A 96 -2.11 -17.56 11.00
N GLN A 97 -3.41 -17.43 11.23
CA GLN A 97 -3.94 -16.96 12.50
C GLN A 97 -3.81 -18.07 13.54
N MET A 98 -3.08 -17.80 14.61
CA MET A 98 -2.79 -18.73 15.72
C MET A 98 -3.68 -18.50 16.95
N GLY A 99 -4.34 -17.33 17.02
CA GLY A 99 -5.24 -16.95 18.10
C GLY A 99 -5.98 -15.66 17.76
N GLY A 100 -6.77 -15.13 18.69
CA GLY A 100 -7.57 -13.92 18.45
C GLY A 100 -6.75 -12.70 18.02
N ASP A 101 -5.55 -12.54 18.60
CA ASP A 101 -4.61 -11.46 18.30
C ASP A 101 -3.25 -11.99 17.82
N LEU A 102 -3.09 -13.30 17.63
CA LEU A 102 -1.78 -13.91 17.35
C LEU A 102 -1.72 -14.49 15.95
N TYR A 103 -0.63 -14.21 15.26
CA TYR A 103 -0.39 -14.67 13.89
C TYR A 103 1.04 -15.16 13.73
N ARG A 104 1.22 -16.24 12.96
CA ARG A 104 2.56 -16.63 12.51
C ARG A 104 2.92 -15.79 11.30
N HIS A 105 3.94 -14.95 11.48
CA HIS A 105 4.51 -14.18 10.39
C HIS A 105 5.35 -15.08 9.48
N TYR A 106 5.23 -14.88 8.18
CA TYR A 106 6.18 -15.39 7.20
C TYR A 106 6.43 -14.35 6.10
N GLU A 107 7.61 -14.38 5.51
CA GLU A 107 7.99 -13.52 4.40
C GLU A 107 8.02 -14.32 3.10
N VAL A 108 7.59 -13.69 2.01
CA VAL A 108 7.80 -14.19 0.66
C VAL A 108 8.65 -13.24 -0.15
N SER A 109 9.62 -13.78 -0.86
CA SER A 109 10.55 -13.02 -1.70
C SER A 109 10.87 -13.80 -2.97
N TYR A 110 11.51 -13.12 -3.92
CA TYR A 110 11.91 -13.70 -5.19
C TYR A 110 13.40 -13.45 -5.39
N ASP A 111 14.17 -14.53 -5.47
CA ASP A 111 15.57 -14.47 -5.84
C ASP A 111 15.67 -14.38 -7.37
N THR A 112 15.86 -13.16 -7.87
CA THR A 112 15.96 -12.88 -9.31
C THR A 112 17.29 -13.33 -9.93
N VAL A 113 18.30 -13.68 -9.12
CA VAL A 113 19.59 -14.18 -9.61
C VAL A 113 19.51 -15.68 -9.86
N ASN A 114 18.92 -16.41 -8.91
CA ASN A 114 18.79 -17.87 -8.99
C ASN A 114 17.46 -18.33 -9.62
N ASN A 115 16.53 -17.38 -9.86
CA ASN A 115 15.16 -17.63 -10.31
C ASN A 115 14.40 -18.55 -9.36
N GLU A 116 14.30 -18.13 -8.10
CA GLU A 116 13.67 -18.91 -7.04
C GLU A 116 12.60 -18.10 -6.31
N ALA A 117 11.46 -18.73 -6.03
CA ALA A 117 10.52 -18.26 -5.02
C ALA A 117 11.02 -18.71 -3.64
N VAL A 118 11.08 -17.79 -2.68
CA VAL A 118 11.62 -18.03 -1.35
C VAL A 118 10.60 -17.65 -0.29
N VAL A 119 10.36 -18.56 0.65
CA VAL A 119 9.44 -18.39 1.78
C VAL A 119 10.22 -18.58 3.07
N GLU A 120 10.08 -17.65 4.00
CA GLU A 120 10.78 -17.68 5.29
C GLU A 120 9.80 -17.52 6.45
N ILE A 121 9.80 -18.46 7.40
CA ILE A 121 8.98 -18.43 8.60
C ILE A 121 9.64 -17.60 9.68
N GLY A 122 8.96 -16.55 10.14
CA GLY A 122 9.45 -15.69 11.20
C GLY A 122 8.66 -15.80 12.52
N PRO A 123 8.67 -14.74 13.34
CA PRO A 123 8.16 -14.79 14.70
C PRO A 123 6.63 -14.88 14.74
N ILE A 124 6.09 -15.07 15.93
CA ILE A 124 4.67 -14.80 16.20
C ILE A 124 4.54 -13.29 16.37
N VAL A 125 3.51 -12.70 15.79
CA VAL A 125 3.21 -11.28 15.95
C VAL A 125 1.79 -11.06 16.44
N THR A 126 1.56 -9.90 17.04
CA THR A 126 0.22 -9.40 17.33
C THR A 126 -0.42 -8.73 16.11
N MET A 127 -1.71 -8.36 16.17
CA MET A 127 -2.34 -7.52 15.13
C MET A 127 -1.64 -6.17 14.94
N SER A 128 -0.89 -5.71 15.94
CA SER A 128 -0.06 -4.50 15.86
C SER A 128 1.30 -4.75 15.17
N GLN A 129 1.52 -5.95 14.62
CA GLN A 129 2.77 -6.40 14.00
C GLN A 129 3.97 -6.37 14.95
N THR A 130 3.71 -6.46 16.26
CA THR A 130 4.74 -6.53 17.28
C THR A 130 5.12 -7.99 17.48
N PRO A 131 6.40 -8.38 17.28
CA PRO A 131 6.87 -9.72 17.60
C PRO A 131 6.66 -10.03 19.08
N ILE A 132 6.24 -11.26 19.36
CA ILE A 132 6.19 -11.79 20.72
C ILE A 132 7.00 -13.08 20.79
N GLU A 133 7.76 -13.20 21.87
CA GLU A 133 8.49 -14.42 22.19
C GLU A 133 7.61 -15.30 23.07
N VAL A 134 7.25 -16.47 22.54
CA VAL A 134 6.57 -17.50 23.31
C VAL A 134 7.36 -18.79 23.10
N PRO A 135 8.28 -19.15 24.02
CA PRO A 135 9.20 -20.28 23.86
C PRO A 135 8.49 -21.60 23.52
N GLU A 136 7.31 -21.83 24.10
CA GLU A 136 6.50 -23.02 23.84
C GLU A 136 5.99 -23.13 22.39
N LEU A 137 5.92 -21.99 21.71
CA LEU A 137 5.39 -21.82 20.36
C LEU A 137 6.46 -21.44 19.34
N GLU A 138 7.74 -21.61 19.68
CA GLU A 138 8.79 -21.47 18.69
C GLU A 138 8.62 -22.46 17.56
N PHE A 139 8.95 -22.00 16.35
CA PHE A 139 8.83 -22.80 15.16
C PHE A 139 9.94 -23.86 15.12
N LYS A 140 9.56 -25.14 15.09
CA LYS A 140 10.49 -26.29 15.20
C LYS A 140 10.81 -26.98 13.86
N GLY A 141 10.26 -26.50 12.74
CA GLY A 141 10.47 -27.07 11.41
C GLY A 141 11.53 -26.32 10.58
N GLU A 142 11.68 -26.72 9.32
CA GLU A 142 12.44 -25.97 8.33
C GLU A 142 11.81 -24.60 8.12
N ARG A 143 12.58 -23.54 8.38
CA ARG A 143 12.07 -22.15 8.29
C ARG A 143 12.06 -21.61 6.87
N ILE A 144 12.83 -22.20 5.97
CA ILE A 144 13.05 -21.66 4.63
C ILE A 144 12.63 -22.70 3.60
N GLY A 145 11.72 -22.29 2.72
CA GLY A 145 11.37 -23.02 1.50
C GLY A 145 11.91 -22.28 0.29
N ARG A 146 12.48 -22.99 -0.67
CA ARG A 146 13.01 -22.41 -1.92
C ARG A 146 12.59 -23.28 -3.10
N ALA A 147 11.98 -22.66 -4.11
CA ALA A 147 11.54 -23.38 -5.29
C ALA A 147 11.97 -22.65 -6.55
N LYS A 148 12.63 -23.37 -7.45
CA LYS A 148 13.16 -22.83 -8.71
C LYS A 148 12.09 -22.72 -9.78
N THR A 149 12.10 -21.63 -10.53
CA THR A 149 11.20 -21.38 -11.67
C THR A 149 11.89 -21.74 -12.99
N LYS A 150 11.09 -22.08 -14.00
CA LYS A 150 11.55 -22.37 -15.38
C LYS A 150 11.95 -21.12 -16.16
N CYS A 151 11.62 -19.93 -15.64
CA CYS A 151 11.83 -18.66 -16.31
C CYS A 151 12.44 -17.62 -15.38
N ASN A 152 12.91 -16.52 -15.97
CA ASN A 152 13.43 -15.39 -15.22
C ASN A 152 12.31 -14.67 -14.47
N ILE A 153 12.60 -14.24 -13.24
CA ILE A 153 11.67 -13.45 -12.43
C ILE A 153 11.99 -11.96 -12.59
N LEU A 154 11.00 -11.17 -12.97
CA LEU A 154 11.09 -9.72 -13.09
C LEU A 154 10.37 -9.07 -11.90
N GLN A 155 11.15 -8.66 -10.90
CA GLN A 155 10.61 -8.08 -9.68
C GLN A 155 10.74 -6.54 -9.68
N THR A 156 9.60 -5.85 -9.55
CA THR A 156 9.54 -4.37 -9.46
C THR A 156 9.71 -3.86 -8.03
N GLN A 157 9.45 -4.70 -7.02
CA GLN A 157 9.59 -4.33 -5.60
C GLN A 157 10.80 -5.00 -4.95
N SER A 158 11.69 -4.23 -4.35
CA SER A 158 12.97 -4.74 -3.83
C SER A 158 12.88 -5.44 -2.46
N ARG A 159 11.70 -5.59 -1.85
CA ARG A 159 11.55 -6.11 -0.49
C ARG A 159 10.66 -7.34 -0.46
N ALA A 160 11.00 -8.30 0.39
CA ALA A 160 10.11 -9.38 0.77
C ALA A 160 8.77 -8.83 1.26
N SER A 161 7.69 -9.48 0.85
CA SER A 161 6.35 -9.19 1.34
C SER A 161 6.13 -9.94 2.63
N ARG A 162 5.62 -9.24 3.64
CA ARG A 162 5.29 -9.81 4.94
C ARG A 162 3.85 -10.28 4.94
N ILE A 163 3.62 -11.50 5.38
CA ILE A 163 2.29 -12.07 5.56
C ILE A 163 2.14 -12.36 7.05
N ASP A 164 1.41 -11.48 7.72
CA ASP A 164 1.33 -11.49 9.18
C ASP A 164 -0.04 -11.14 9.76
N ILE A 165 -0.92 -10.43 9.04
CA ILE A 165 -2.26 -10.03 9.55
C ILE A 165 -3.34 -10.01 8.44
N PHE A 166 -4.62 -9.97 8.86
CA PHE A 166 -5.81 -10.00 7.98
C PHE A 166 -5.88 -11.26 7.10
N ASN A 167 -6.25 -11.14 5.82
CA ASN A 167 -6.39 -12.28 4.91
C ASN A 167 -5.12 -12.56 4.09
N GLY A 168 -4.07 -11.77 4.29
CA GLY A 168 -2.85 -11.77 3.50
C GLY A 168 -3.02 -11.17 2.08
N PRO A 169 -1.92 -10.97 1.33
CA PRO A 169 -1.93 -10.34 0.01
C PRO A 169 -2.15 -11.34 -1.15
N SER A 170 -2.59 -10.82 -2.29
CA SER A 170 -2.52 -11.51 -3.59
C SER A 170 -1.36 -11.00 -4.45
N PHE A 171 -0.81 -11.92 -5.25
CA PHE A 171 0.22 -11.67 -6.24
C PHE A 171 -0.29 -12.09 -7.61
N GLY A 172 0.01 -11.27 -8.63
CA GLY A 172 -0.21 -11.60 -10.03
C GLY A 172 1.12 -11.91 -10.73
N TYR A 173 1.14 -12.90 -11.58
CA TYR A 173 2.28 -13.30 -12.39
C TYR A 173 1.92 -13.13 -13.86
N LEU A 174 2.68 -12.29 -14.57
CA LEU A 174 2.41 -11.98 -15.97
C LEU A 174 3.66 -12.03 -16.83
N LYS A 175 3.64 -12.88 -17.86
CA LYS A 175 4.72 -12.97 -18.86
C LYS A 175 4.99 -11.62 -19.54
N LYS A 176 6.28 -11.28 -19.70
CA LYS A 176 6.78 -10.11 -20.42
C LYS A 176 7.64 -10.53 -21.61
N GLY A 177 6.96 -10.87 -22.71
CA GLY A 177 7.65 -11.40 -23.89
C GLY A 177 8.55 -12.58 -23.50
N ASP A 178 9.80 -12.54 -23.95
CA ASP A 178 10.81 -13.57 -23.64
C ASP A 178 11.73 -13.18 -22.48
N GLU A 179 11.53 -12.02 -21.84
CA GLU A 179 12.39 -11.50 -20.77
C GLU A 179 12.20 -12.27 -19.45
N GLY A 180 10.96 -12.67 -19.14
CA GLY A 180 10.59 -13.36 -17.92
C GLY A 180 9.15 -13.11 -17.50
N VAL A 181 8.85 -13.35 -16.22
CA VAL A 181 7.54 -13.14 -15.60
C VAL A 181 7.61 -11.98 -14.61
N GLU A 182 6.78 -10.95 -14.84
CA GLU A 182 6.60 -9.80 -13.95
C GLU A 182 5.75 -10.19 -12.74
N ILE A 183 6.27 -9.87 -11.55
CA ILE A 183 5.53 -9.98 -10.30
C ILE A 183 4.72 -8.70 -10.06
N ILE A 184 3.41 -8.85 -9.90
CA ILE A 184 2.45 -7.78 -9.69
C ILE A 184 1.88 -7.90 -8.28
N PHE A 185 2.30 -7.03 -7.37
CA PHE A 185 1.71 -6.96 -6.03
C PHE A 185 0.29 -6.37 -6.07
N LEU A 186 -0.66 -7.06 -5.44
CA LEU A 186 -2.10 -6.73 -5.38
C LEU A 186 -2.68 -6.43 -6.78
N PRO A 187 -2.84 -7.44 -7.65
CA PRO A 187 -3.21 -7.24 -9.05
C PRO A 187 -4.58 -6.55 -9.24
N TRP A 188 -5.51 -6.67 -8.29
CA TRP A 188 -6.78 -5.95 -8.25
C TRP A 188 -6.67 -4.46 -7.89
N HIS A 189 -5.64 -4.08 -7.13
CA HIS A 189 -5.49 -2.73 -6.61
C HIS A 189 -4.93 -1.77 -7.69
N ARG A 190 -5.49 -0.56 -7.72
CA ARG A 190 -5.16 0.54 -8.64
C ARG A 190 -5.37 0.23 -10.10
N GLN A 191 -6.45 -0.50 -10.37
CA GLN A 191 -6.93 -0.80 -11.71
C GLN A 191 -7.97 0.23 -12.15
N TRP A 192 -9.20 -0.18 -12.45
CA TRP A 192 -10.25 0.66 -13.00
C TRP A 192 -10.67 1.82 -12.07
N SER A 193 -10.61 1.59 -10.76
CA SER A 193 -10.91 2.55 -9.70
C SER A 193 -9.89 3.69 -9.62
N HIS A 194 -8.68 3.51 -10.14
CA HIS A 194 -7.60 4.49 -10.13
C HIS A 194 -7.31 5.01 -11.53
N SER A 195 -8.38 5.38 -12.24
CA SER A 195 -8.32 5.98 -13.56
C SER A 195 -8.82 7.42 -13.56
N PRO A 196 -8.10 8.37 -14.20
CA PRO A 196 -8.61 9.72 -14.42
C PRO A 196 -9.95 9.72 -15.16
N PHE A 197 -10.19 8.74 -16.03
CA PHE A 197 -11.48 8.59 -16.73
C PHE A 197 -12.62 8.33 -15.73
N MET A 198 -12.38 7.52 -14.70
CA MET A 198 -13.36 7.28 -13.65
C MET A 198 -13.64 8.56 -12.85
N GLY A 199 -12.60 9.35 -12.54
CA GLY A 199 -12.75 10.67 -11.93
C GLY A 199 -13.61 11.62 -12.77
N VAL A 200 -13.37 11.68 -14.08
CA VAL A 200 -14.19 12.47 -15.02
C VAL A 200 -15.64 11.96 -15.06
N ALA A 201 -15.85 10.64 -15.11
CA ALA A 201 -17.19 10.05 -15.10
C ALA A 201 -17.97 10.41 -13.83
N PHE A 202 -17.35 10.31 -12.66
CA PHE A 202 -17.95 10.76 -11.40
C PHE A 202 -18.20 12.26 -11.37
N GLY A 203 -17.28 13.06 -11.93
CA GLY A 203 -17.46 14.51 -12.06
C GLY A 203 -18.65 14.88 -12.94
N LEU A 204 -18.82 14.21 -14.08
CA LEU A 204 -19.97 14.41 -14.97
C LEU A 204 -21.29 14.01 -14.27
N LEU A 205 -21.30 12.88 -13.57
CA LEU A 205 -22.47 12.45 -12.80
C LEU A 205 -22.81 13.46 -11.70
N GLY A 206 -21.81 13.91 -10.95
CA GLY A 206 -21.94 14.93 -9.92
C GLY A 206 -22.45 16.26 -10.48
N TRP A 207 -21.94 16.67 -11.66
CA TRP A 207 -22.43 17.85 -12.36
C TRP A 207 -23.92 17.74 -12.69
N LEU A 208 -24.36 16.63 -13.28
CA LEU A 208 -25.77 16.43 -13.65
C LEU A 208 -26.68 16.45 -12.43
N ILE A 209 -26.34 15.68 -11.39
CA ILE A 209 -27.12 15.61 -10.15
C ILE A 209 -27.20 16.99 -9.50
N MET A 210 -26.06 17.65 -9.30
CA MET A 210 -26.03 18.93 -8.61
C MET A 210 -26.61 20.07 -9.43
N SER A 211 -26.60 19.98 -10.76
CA SER A 211 -27.34 20.92 -11.61
C SER A 211 -28.85 20.80 -11.40
N GLY A 212 -29.37 19.58 -11.26
CA GLY A 212 -30.77 19.34 -10.93
C GLY A 212 -31.13 19.85 -9.53
N VAL A 213 -30.29 19.57 -8.53
CA VAL A 213 -30.51 20.01 -7.13
C VAL A 213 -30.43 21.53 -7.00
N THR A 214 -29.49 22.18 -7.68
CA THR A 214 -29.29 23.64 -7.58
C THR A 214 -30.12 24.44 -8.58
N GLY A 215 -30.75 23.79 -9.56
CA GLY A 215 -31.41 24.46 -10.69
C GLY A 215 -30.46 25.22 -11.61
N SER A 216 -29.15 25.01 -11.50
CA SER A 216 -28.12 25.78 -12.20
C SER A 216 -27.01 24.87 -12.75
N LEU A 217 -26.88 24.84 -14.08
CA LEU A 217 -25.80 24.12 -14.76
C LEU A 217 -24.42 24.64 -14.33
N ARG A 218 -24.30 25.94 -14.06
CA ARG A 218 -23.04 26.56 -13.65
C ARG A 218 -22.66 26.15 -12.23
N SER A 219 -23.63 26.16 -11.31
CA SER A 219 -23.39 25.75 -9.92
C SER A 219 -23.05 24.27 -9.87
N GLY A 220 -23.82 23.42 -10.57
CA GLY A 220 -23.51 22.00 -10.70
C GLY A 220 -22.12 21.75 -11.27
N ALA A 221 -21.66 22.54 -12.24
CA ALA A 221 -20.35 22.35 -12.87
C ALA A 221 -19.20 22.49 -11.86
N ILE A 222 -19.34 23.38 -10.87
CA ILE A 222 -18.36 23.50 -9.77
C ILE A 222 -18.33 22.22 -8.94
N TYR A 223 -19.49 21.64 -8.58
CA TYR A 223 -19.52 20.35 -7.86
C TYR A 223 -18.87 19.23 -8.68
N GLY A 224 -19.21 19.12 -9.96
CA GLY A 224 -18.62 18.11 -10.84
C GLY A 224 -17.11 18.23 -10.98
N LEU A 225 -16.61 19.47 -11.09
CA LEU A 225 -15.18 19.75 -11.12
C LEU A 225 -14.48 19.34 -9.82
N ILE A 226 -15.05 19.70 -8.66
CA ILE A 226 -14.48 19.35 -7.35
C ILE A 226 -14.47 17.85 -7.11
N ILE A 227 -15.52 17.14 -7.54
CA ILE A 227 -15.57 15.67 -7.53
C ILE A 227 -14.44 15.08 -8.39
N ALA A 228 -14.35 15.49 -9.66
CA ALA A 228 -13.37 14.95 -10.58
C ALA A 228 -11.94 15.19 -10.10
N LEU A 229 -11.63 16.42 -9.68
CA LEU A 229 -10.30 16.77 -9.22
C LEU A 229 -9.96 16.18 -7.86
N GLY A 230 -10.93 16.03 -6.96
CA GLY A 230 -10.75 15.30 -5.71
C GLY A 230 -10.27 13.87 -6.00
N PHE A 231 -10.99 13.16 -6.87
CA PHE A 231 -10.64 11.80 -7.30
C PHE A 231 -9.29 11.72 -8.02
N ILE A 232 -9.05 12.61 -8.98
CA ILE A 232 -7.79 12.63 -9.76
C ILE A 232 -6.60 13.00 -8.87
N SER A 233 -6.79 13.81 -7.83
CA SER A 233 -5.69 14.18 -6.92
C SER A 233 -5.11 12.98 -6.16
N HIS A 234 -5.96 12.02 -5.79
CA HIS A 234 -5.51 10.75 -5.20
C HIS A 234 -4.66 9.96 -6.18
N ILE A 235 -5.14 9.81 -7.42
CA ILE A 235 -4.41 9.14 -8.49
C ILE A 235 -3.06 9.82 -8.74
N ALA A 236 -3.02 11.15 -8.75
CA ALA A 236 -1.80 11.91 -8.90
C ALA A 236 -0.81 11.66 -7.75
N ALA A 237 -1.30 11.58 -6.51
CA ALA A 237 -0.47 11.21 -5.36
C ALA A 237 0.07 9.78 -5.52
N ASP A 238 -0.74 8.84 -5.99
CA ASP A 238 -0.34 7.46 -6.22
C ASP A 238 0.74 7.27 -7.28
N LEU A 239 0.75 8.13 -8.31
CA LEU A 239 1.83 8.14 -9.31
C LEU A 239 3.18 8.53 -8.71
N THR A 240 3.23 9.21 -7.55
CA THR A 240 4.52 9.48 -6.88
C THR A 240 5.13 8.23 -6.22
N GLY A 241 4.33 7.17 -6.05
CA GLY A 241 4.71 5.91 -5.43
C GLY A 241 5.36 4.91 -6.37
N PHE A 242 5.36 3.63 -5.94
CA PHE A 242 5.87 2.49 -6.71
C PHE A 242 4.77 1.85 -7.55
N MET A 243 3.58 1.66 -6.97
CA MET A 243 2.49 0.97 -7.65
C MET A 243 1.94 1.79 -8.83
N GLY A 244 1.87 3.11 -8.71
CA GLY A 244 1.28 3.97 -9.75
C GLY A 244 -0.24 3.79 -9.85
N ALA A 245 -0.80 3.87 -11.06
CA ALA A 245 -2.24 3.86 -11.31
C ALA A 245 -2.59 3.47 -12.76
N ASN A 246 -3.86 3.18 -13.08
CA ASN A 246 -4.28 2.87 -14.44
C ASN A 246 -4.80 4.12 -15.17
N LEU A 247 -3.88 4.84 -15.82
CA LEU A 247 -4.16 6.11 -16.51
C LEU A 247 -5.11 6.01 -17.71
N LEU A 248 -5.25 4.83 -18.30
CA LEU A 248 -5.92 4.65 -19.59
C LEU A 248 -7.10 3.67 -19.52
N TRP A 249 -7.56 3.27 -18.34
CA TRP A 249 -8.82 2.53 -18.24
C TRP A 249 -9.98 3.41 -18.71
N PRO A 250 -10.94 2.92 -19.51
CA PRO A 250 -11.19 1.50 -19.85
C PRO A 250 -10.45 0.97 -21.08
N PHE A 251 -9.69 1.81 -21.80
CA PHE A 251 -9.00 1.43 -23.03
C PHE A 251 -7.83 0.46 -22.80
N ARG A 252 -7.18 0.55 -21.63
CA ARG A 252 -6.09 -0.35 -21.23
C ARG A 252 -6.36 -0.89 -19.82
N LYS A 253 -6.19 -2.19 -19.64
CA LYS A 253 -6.35 -2.87 -18.33
C LYS A 253 -5.09 -2.93 -17.48
N ARG A 254 -3.92 -2.57 -18.04
CA ARG A 254 -2.64 -2.61 -17.34
C ARG A 254 -2.39 -1.30 -16.58
N ARG A 255 -1.95 -1.43 -15.33
CA ARG A 255 -1.46 -0.32 -14.50
C ARG A 255 -0.19 0.31 -15.09
N THR A 256 -0.05 1.61 -14.95
CA THR A 256 1.17 2.36 -15.22
C THR A 256 1.97 2.44 -13.93
N GLU A 257 3.25 2.13 -13.99
CA GLU A 257 4.16 2.22 -12.86
C GLU A 257 4.31 3.67 -12.37
N GLY A 258 4.56 3.85 -11.07
CA GLY A 258 4.78 5.17 -10.50
C GLY A 258 6.21 5.68 -10.72
N PHE A 259 6.45 6.92 -10.28
CA PHE A 259 7.73 7.61 -10.45
C PHE A 259 8.77 7.28 -9.37
N HIS A 260 8.41 6.48 -8.35
CA HIS A 260 9.33 6.06 -7.28
C HIS A 260 9.90 7.20 -6.41
N PHE A 261 9.23 8.35 -6.37
CA PHE A 261 9.67 9.50 -5.58
C PHE A 261 9.43 9.30 -4.09
N LEU A 262 8.29 8.70 -3.73
CA LEU A 262 7.87 8.52 -2.36
C LEU A 262 7.55 7.06 -2.07
N LYS A 263 7.91 6.62 -0.86
CA LYS A 263 7.51 5.31 -0.34
C LYS A 263 6.31 5.51 0.58
N ALA A 264 5.24 4.76 0.34
CA ALA A 264 4.04 4.80 1.19
C ALA A 264 4.35 4.44 2.66
N SER A 265 5.40 3.65 2.92
CA SER A 265 5.85 3.30 4.27
C SER A 265 6.73 4.37 4.93
N ASN A 266 6.98 5.53 4.28
CA ASN A 266 7.78 6.60 4.87
C ASN A 266 6.89 7.51 5.74
N PRO A 267 7.00 7.43 7.08
CA PRO A 267 6.13 8.20 7.98
C PRO A 267 6.34 9.70 7.86
N VAL A 268 7.58 10.15 7.59
CA VAL A 268 7.90 11.58 7.44
C VAL A 268 7.25 12.13 6.18
N ALA A 269 7.35 11.42 5.05
CA ALA A 269 6.72 11.85 3.80
C ALA A 269 5.19 11.94 3.93
N ASN A 270 4.56 10.92 4.54
CA ASN A 270 3.12 10.91 4.78
C ASN A 270 2.67 12.08 5.67
N PHE A 271 3.37 12.29 6.79
CA PHE A 271 3.06 13.39 7.70
C PHE A 271 3.19 14.74 6.99
N LEU A 272 4.28 14.97 6.25
CA LEU A 272 4.50 16.23 5.55
C LEU A 272 3.44 16.50 4.47
N MET A 273 2.96 15.47 3.76
CA MET A 273 1.89 15.62 2.78
C MET A 273 0.56 16.04 3.43
N ILE A 274 0.20 15.42 4.56
CA ILE A 274 -1.00 15.76 5.32
C ILE A 274 -0.87 17.16 5.92
N TRP A 275 0.29 17.47 6.50
CA TRP A 275 0.57 18.79 7.07
C TRP A 275 0.48 19.90 6.02
N ALA A 276 1.13 19.71 4.87
CA ALA A 276 1.04 20.65 3.75
C ALA A 276 -0.40 20.83 3.27
N SER A 277 -1.18 19.75 3.22
CA SER A 277 -2.60 19.80 2.89
C SER A 277 -3.41 20.64 3.89
N GLY A 278 -3.15 20.50 5.19
CA GLY A 278 -3.78 21.28 6.25
C GLY A 278 -3.43 22.77 6.16
N VAL A 279 -2.14 23.08 6.02
CA VAL A 279 -1.64 24.45 5.85
C VAL A 279 -2.27 25.12 4.62
N LEU A 280 -2.34 24.41 3.49
CA LEU A 280 -2.95 24.94 2.27
C LEU A 280 -4.48 25.16 2.42
N ILE A 281 -5.18 24.28 3.15
CA ILE A 281 -6.60 24.47 3.45
C ILE A 281 -6.80 25.76 4.23
N VAL A 282 -6.07 25.96 5.33
CA VAL A 282 -6.21 27.16 6.19
C VAL A 282 -5.87 28.43 5.41
N TRP A 283 -4.79 28.43 4.63
CA TRP A 283 -4.44 29.55 3.76
C TRP A 283 -5.58 29.93 2.82
N ASN A 284 -6.09 28.96 2.04
CA ASN A 284 -7.12 29.23 1.04
C ASN A 284 -8.43 29.69 1.67
N LEU A 285 -8.83 29.08 2.79
CA LEU A 285 -10.04 29.49 3.52
C LEU A 285 -9.92 30.93 4.02
N ASN A 286 -8.76 31.31 4.57
CA ASN A 286 -8.51 32.68 5.01
C ASN A 286 -8.47 33.66 3.83
N HIS A 287 -7.77 33.29 2.75
CA HIS A 287 -7.57 34.15 1.58
C HIS A 287 -8.87 34.44 0.83
N TYR A 288 -9.79 33.47 0.77
CA TYR A 288 -11.08 33.63 0.11
C TYR A 288 -12.23 34.01 1.07
N ALA A 289 -11.96 34.15 2.38
CA ALA A 289 -12.97 34.59 3.32
C ALA A 289 -13.35 36.06 3.05
N PRO A 290 -14.64 36.44 3.21
CA PRO A 290 -15.06 37.83 3.13
C PRO A 290 -14.35 38.73 4.17
N GLN A 291 -13.98 38.15 5.29
CA GLN A 291 -13.22 38.78 6.37
C GLN A 291 -12.08 37.83 6.76
N PRO A 292 -10.86 38.04 6.23
CA PRO A 292 -9.70 37.25 6.61
C PRO A 292 -9.45 37.31 8.12
N VAL A 293 -9.14 36.17 8.71
CA VAL A 293 -8.76 36.06 10.14
C VAL A 293 -7.33 36.55 10.36
N PHE A 294 -6.46 36.43 9.36
CA PHE A 294 -5.10 36.95 9.36
C PHE A 294 -4.74 37.59 8.01
N ASP A 295 -3.76 38.49 8.04
CA ASP A 295 -3.26 39.23 6.87
C ASP A 295 -1.74 39.06 6.68
N LEU A 296 -1.28 37.81 6.79
CA LEU A 296 0.13 37.46 6.56
C LEU A 296 0.43 37.42 5.07
N TYR A 297 1.59 37.91 4.67
CA TYR A 297 2.06 37.72 3.30
C TYR A 297 2.29 36.24 3.01
N TRP A 298 2.00 35.77 1.79
CA TRP A 298 2.04 34.34 1.47
C TRP A 298 3.41 33.71 1.76
N LEU A 299 4.52 34.42 1.48
CA LEU A 299 5.86 33.93 1.82
C LEU A 299 6.03 33.75 3.33
N GLU A 300 5.53 34.68 4.14
CA GLU A 300 5.63 34.59 5.60
C GLU A 300 4.83 33.39 6.11
N TYR A 301 3.59 33.25 5.63
CA TYR A 301 2.72 32.15 6.01
C TYR A 301 3.32 30.79 5.67
N PHE A 302 3.69 30.56 4.40
CA PHE A 302 4.26 29.27 4.00
C PHE A 302 5.65 29.03 4.61
N SER A 303 6.45 30.07 4.84
CA SER A 303 7.73 29.91 5.53
C SER A 303 7.53 29.46 6.98
N LEU A 304 6.61 30.08 7.72
CA LEU A 304 6.35 29.79 9.13
C LEU A 304 5.61 28.47 9.35
N PHE A 305 4.61 28.17 8.51
CA PHE A 305 3.71 27.05 8.76
C PHE A 305 4.02 25.82 7.91
N LEU A 306 4.76 25.92 6.81
CA LEU A 306 5.13 24.78 5.97
C LEU A 306 6.63 24.51 5.99
N ILE A 307 7.45 25.47 5.55
CA ILE A 307 8.87 25.25 5.32
C ILE A 307 9.62 25.04 6.64
N LEU A 308 9.44 25.92 7.64
CA LEU A 308 10.14 25.81 8.91
C LEU A 308 9.79 24.53 9.69
N PRO A 309 8.51 24.14 9.86
CA PRO A 309 8.16 22.88 10.52
C PRO A 309 8.63 21.66 9.74
N ALA A 310 8.57 21.68 8.41
CA ALA A 310 9.07 20.60 7.58
C ALA A 310 10.59 20.43 7.71
N ALA A 311 11.34 21.53 7.64
CA ALA A 311 12.78 21.52 7.82
C ALA A 311 13.17 20.99 9.21
N LEU A 312 12.50 21.46 10.27
CA LEU A 312 12.71 20.98 11.63
C LEU A 312 12.45 19.48 11.74
N LEU A 313 11.32 18.99 11.22
CA LEU A 313 10.98 17.58 11.24
C LEU A 313 12.00 16.73 10.47
N ILE A 314 12.42 17.15 9.28
CA ILE A 314 13.42 16.43 8.49
C ILE A 314 14.76 16.37 9.23
N VAL A 315 15.19 17.46 9.86
CA VAL A 315 16.43 17.51 10.65
C VAL A 315 16.34 16.57 11.86
N LEU A 316 15.23 16.61 12.60
CA LEU A 316 14.98 15.73 13.74
C LEU A 316 14.94 14.26 13.29
N ALA A 317 14.20 13.96 12.22
CA ALA A 317 14.08 12.60 11.68
C ALA A 317 15.43 12.03 11.23
N ARG A 318 16.31 12.84 10.62
CA ARG A 318 17.67 12.41 10.28
C ARG A 318 18.48 12.12 11.55
N LYS A 319 18.52 13.07 12.49
CA LYS A 319 19.32 12.96 13.72
C LYS A 319 18.89 11.79 14.63
N PHE A 320 17.59 11.54 14.75
CA PHE A 320 17.06 10.44 15.58
C PHE A 320 16.93 9.13 14.80
N GLY A 321 16.65 9.19 13.50
CA GLY A 321 16.57 8.02 12.63
C GLY A 321 17.92 7.31 12.47
N GLU A 322 19.03 8.04 12.40
CA GLU A 322 20.38 7.44 12.41
C GLU A 322 20.65 6.68 13.71
N LYS A 323 20.27 7.24 14.86
CA LYS A 323 20.41 6.57 16.16
C LYS A 323 19.58 5.30 16.27
N VAL A 324 18.36 5.30 15.73
CA VAL A 324 17.50 4.11 15.70
C VAL A 324 18.08 3.05 14.77
N LYS A 325 18.58 3.42 13.59
CA LYS A 325 19.26 2.49 12.68
C LYS A 325 20.52 1.90 13.29
N GLU A 326 21.34 2.72 13.95
CA GLU A 326 22.56 2.26 14.63
C GLU A 326 22.22 1.26 15.75
N LYS A 327 21.18 1.55 16.54
CA LYS A 327 20.69 0.64 17.58
C LYS A 327 20.14 -0.66 17.00
N ALA A 328 19.34 -0.59 15.93
CA ALA A 328 18.79 -1.77 15.25
C ALA A 328 19.88 -2.61 14.59
N SER A 329 20.92 -2.00 14.00
CA SER A 329 22.06 -2.74 13.45
C SER A 329 22.90 -3.41 14.54
N LYS A 330 23.03 -2.80 15.72
CA LYS A 330 23.70 -3.42 16.87
C LYS A 330 22.92 -4.63 17.38
N ILE A 331 21.60 -4.49 17.55
CA ILE A 331 20.72 -5.60 17.95
C ILE A 331 20.81 -6.74 16.94
N ARG A 332 20.75 -6.44 15.63
CA ARG A 332 20.85 -7.48 14.58
C ARG A 332 22.22 -8.16 14.54
N ALA A 333 23.30 -7.41 14.78
CA ALA A 333 24.65 -7.97 14.87
C ALA A 333 24.83 -8.81 16.15
N GLU A 334 24.19 -8.44 17.25
CA GLU A 334 24.15 -9.22 18.50
C GLU A 334 23.33 -10.50 18.33
N GLU A 335 22.19 -10.45 17.62
CA GLU A 335 21.39 -11.63 17.24
C GLU A 335 22.19 -12.57 16.33
N GLU A 336 22.83 -12.06 15.27
CA GLU A 336 23.66 -12.86 14.36
C GLU A 336 24.87 -13.49 15.07
N ALA A 337 25.49 -12.79 16.03
CA ALA A 337 26.59 -13.33 16.84
C ALA A 337 26.13 -14.41 17.82
N ALA A 338 24.97 -14.23 18.46
CA ALA A 338 24.37 -15.23 19.36
C ALA A 338 24.01 -16.53 18.60
N PHE A 339 23.47 -16.39 17.38
CA PHE A 339 23.20 -17.54 16.50
C PHE A 339 24.49 -18.27 16.06
N GLY A 340 25.57 -17.53 15.77
CA GLY A 340 26.86 -18.14 15.39
C GLY A 340 27.57 -18.89 16.53
N GLU A 341 27.40 -18.45 17.79
CA GLU A 341 27.96 -19.16 18.95
C GLU A 341 27.19 -20.43 19.31
N GLU A 342 25.86 -20.47 19.10
CA GLU A 342 25.06 -21.69 19.26
C GLU A 342 25.38 -22.75 18.18
N GLU A 343 25.65 -22.33 16.94
CA GLU A 343 26.03 -23.23 15.85
C GLU A 343 27.43 -23.84 16.09
N PHE A 344 28.38 -23.05 16.64
CA PHE A 344 29.73 -23.53 16.98
C PHE A 344 29.76 -24.47 18.19
N THR A 345 28.83 -24.31 19.15
CA THR A 345 28.73 -25.18 20.33
C THR A 345 27.96 -26.48 20.07
N ALA A 346 27.11 -26.51 19.04
CA ALA A 346 26.46 -27.74 18.58
C ALA A 346 27.41 -28.68 17.82
N ASP A 347 28.41 -28.14 17.10
CA ASP A 347 29.37 -28.92 16.30
C ASP A 347 30.58 -29.44 17.11
N THR A 348 30.66 -29.09 18.40
CA THR A 348 31.76 -29.46 19.32
C THR A 348 31.35 -30.39 20.46
N ARG A 349 30.17 -31.04 20.37
CA ARG A 349 29.70 -32.05 21.35
C ARG A 349 29.50 -33.43 20.78
#